data_AF-A0A1X7FJ90-F1
#
_entry.id   AF-A0A1X7FJ90-F1
#
_cell.length_a   1.000
_cell.length_b   1.000
_cell.length_c   1.000
_cell.angle_alpha   90.00
_cell.angle_beta   90.00
_cell.angle_gamma   90.00
#
_symmetry.space_group_name_H-M   'P 1'
#
loop_
_entity.id
_entity.type
_entity.pdbx_description
1 polymer ?
#
loop_
_entity_poly.entity_id
_entity_poly.type
_entity_poly.pdbx_seq_one_letter_code
_entity_poly.pdbx_strand_id
1 'polypeptide(L)' 'MSKTWDEPVIVGDHLFFSPHQASQFLRVYHANLERGRAHEAEGVLAAAIDGRVPPEVAREAFLQAVRLAQS' A
#
# COMPACT_ATOMS: atom_id res chain seq x y z
N MET A 1 -19.16 2.19 -2.53
CA MET A 1 -18.19 2.72 -3.52
C MET A 1 -17.04 1.74 -3.62
N SER A 2 -16.66 1.33 -4.84
CA SER A 2 -15.55 0.40 -5.02
C SER A 2 -14.26 1.08 -4.59
N LYS A 3 -13.53 0.49 -3.65
CA LYS A 3 -12.26 1.00 -3.09
C LYS A 3 -11.10 0.65 -4.02
N THR A 4 -11.31 0.80 -5.32
CA THR A 4 -10.37 0.45 -6.37
C THR A 4 -9.58 1.71 -6.74
N TRP A 5 -8.28 1.57 -6.98
CA TRP A 5 -7.49 2.63 -7.58
C TRP A 5 -7.78 2.72 -9.07
N ASP A 6 -8.02 3.93 -9.57
CA ASP A 6 -8.17 4.20 -11.00
C ASP A 6 -6.90 3.83 -11.76
N GLU A 7 -5.75 4.08 -11.15
CA GLU A 7 -4.44 3.67 -11.66
C GLU A 7 -3.87 2.55 -10.77
N PRO A 8 -3.80 1.30 -11.25
CA PRO A 8 -3.25 0.21 -10.45
C PRO A 8 -1.75 0.44 -10.17
N VAL A 9 -1.26 -0.22 -9.12
CA VAL A 9 0.15 -0.17 -8.72
C VAL A 9 0.84 -1.47 -9.12
N ILE A 10 2.04 -1.37 -9.66
CA ILE A 10 2.90 -2.51 -10.01
C ILE A 10 4.10 -2.54 -9.06
N VAL A 11 4.35 -3.69 -8.43
CA VAL A 11 5.52 -3.94 -7.57
C VAL A 11 6.14 -5.28 -7.97
N GLY A 12 7.28 -5.24 -8.64
CA GLY A 12 7.84 -6.45 -9.25
C GLY A 12 6.82 -7.08 -10.20
N ASP A 13 6.46 -8.33 -9.96
CA ASP A 13 5.46 -9.07 -10.74
C ASP A 13 4.03 -8.98 -10.17
N HIS A 14 3.81 -8.16 -9.14
CA HIS A 14 2.51 -8.02 -8.48
C HIS A 14 1.76 -6.78 -8.95
N LEU A 15 0.47 -6.94 -9.23
CA LEU A 15 -0.45 -5.88 -9.65
C LEU A 15 -1.53 -5.66 -8.59
N PHE A 16 -1.66 -4.43 -8.10
CA PHE A 16 -2.58 -4.03 -7.05
C PHE A 16 -3.60 -3.04 -7.58
N PHE A 17 -4.88 -3.36 -7.37
CA PHE A 17 -6.00 -2.51 -7.74
C PHE A 17 -6.64 -1.83 -6.54
N SER A 18 -6.21 -2.11 -5.31
CA SER A 18 -6.86 -1.57 -4.13
C SER A 18 -5.94 -1.47 -2.92
N PRO A 19 -6.27 -0.57 -1.97
CA PRO A 19 -5.59 -0.50 -0.68
C PRO A 19 -5.64 -1.83 0.10
N HIS A 20 -6.68 -2.63 -0.08
CA HIS A 20 -6.81 -3.92 0.60
C HIS A 20 -5.75 -4.92 0.14
N GLN A 21 -5.57 -5.07 -1.17
CA GLN A 21 -4.54 -5.96 -1.74
C GLN A 21 -3.13 -5.49 -1.34
N ALA A 22 -2.89 -4.18 -1.38
CA ALA A 22 -1.63 -3.58 -0.95
C ALA A 22 -1.34 -3.84 0.54
N SER A 23 -2.36 -3.72 1.41
CA SER A 23 -2.21 -4.02 2.84
C SER A 23 -1.90 -5.50 3.08
N GLN A 24 -2.55 -6.42 2.35
CA GLN A 24 -2.22 -7.85 2.44
C GLN A 24 -0.78 -8.13 2.01
N PHE A 25 -0.30 -7.46 0.96
CA PHE A 25 1.09 -7.59 0.52
C PHE A 25 2.08 -7.12 1.58
N LEU A 26 1.89 -5.94 2.17
CA LEU A 26 2.78 -5.43 3.22
C LEU A 26 2.84 -6.38 4.43
N ARG A 27 1.71 -6.95 4.86
CA ARG A 27 1.69 -7.91 5.97
C ARG A 27 2.52 -9.18 5.70
N VAL A 28 2.57 -9.63 4.45
CA VAL A 28 3.34 -10.81 4.04
C VAL A 28 4.82 -10.48 3.79
N TYR A 29 5.10 -9.34 3.16
CA TYR A 29 6.45 -8.91 2.80
C TYR A 29 7.16 -8.07 3.87
N HIS A 30 6.52 -7.91 5.04
CA HIS A 30 6.99 -7.13 6.19
C HIS A 30 8.38 -7.54 6.71
N ALA A 31 8.85 -8.76 6.37
CA ALA A 31 10.17 -9.25 6.76
C ALA A 31 11.34 -8.53 6.07
N ASN A 32 11.10 -7.93 4.88
CA ASN A 32 12.15 -7.30 4.06
C ASN A 32 12.07 -5.77 4.04
N LEU A 33 11.10 -5.17 4.75
CA LEU A 33 10.89 -3.73 4.82
C LEU A 33 11.45 -3.17 6.14
N GLU A 34 12.02 -1.96 6.14
CA GLU A 34 12.28 -1.26 7.40
C GLU A 34 10.97 -1.15 8.19
N ARG A 35 10.94 -1.75 9.40
CA ARG A 35 9.72 -1.91 10.22
C ARG A 35 8.91 -0.63 10.40
N GLY A 36 9.56 0.53 10.47
CA GLY A 36 8.89 1.82 10.67
C GLY A 36 8.01 2.24 9.48
N ARG A 37 8.52 2.11 8.25
CA ARG A 37 7.85 2.63 7.06
C ARG A 37 6.74 1.72 6.55
N ALA A 38 6.90 0.40 6.73
CA ALA A 38 5.82 -0.55 6.47
C ALA A 38 4.61 -0.28 7.38
N HIS A 39 4.86 0.01 8.66
CA HIS A 39 3.79 0.32 9.62
C HIS A 39 3.06 1.63 9.29
N GLU A 40 3.78 2.66 8.87
CA GLU A 40 3.17 3.92 8.41
C GLU A 40 2.27 3.70 7.19
N ALA A 41 2.76 2.97 6.17
CA ALA A 41 1.97 2.67 4.98
C ALA A 41 0.73 1.80 5.29
N GLU A 42 0.85 0.81 6.18
CA GLU A 42 -0.30 0.04 6.66
C GLU A 42 -1.38 0.92 7.32
N GLY A 43 -0.97 1.91 8.11
CA GLY A 43 -1.89 2.87 8.74
C GLY A 43 -2.67 3.70 7.72
N VAL A 44 -1.99 4.21 6.68
CA VAL A 44 -2.64 4.99 5.62
C VAL A 44 -3.56 4.11 4.77
N LEU A 45 -3.14 2.88 4.46
CA LEU A 45 -3.98 1.92 3.73
C LEU A 45 -5.25 1.56 4.52
N ALA A 46 -5.15 1.35 5.83
CA ALA A 46 -6.30 1.11 6.69
C ALA A 46 -7.25 2.31 6.72
N ALA A 47 -6.72 3.53 6.84
CA ALA A 47 -7.52 4.76 6.79
C ALA A 47 -8.26 4.92 5.46
N ALA A 48 -7.65 4.54 4.33
CA ALA A 48 -8.29 4.58 3.02
C ALA A 48 -9.37 3.51 2.88
N ILE A 49 -9.13 2.31 3.44
CA ILE A 49 -10.15 1.27 3.52
C ILE A 49 -11.35 1.78 4.32
N ASP A 50 -11.14 2.52 5.39
CA ASP A 50 -12.23 3.11 6.18
C ASP A 50 -12.88 4.35 5.53
N GLY A 51 -12.36 4.83 4.40
CA GLY A 51 -12.84 6.03 3.72
C GLY A 51 -12.45 7.34 4.43
N ARG A 52 -11.48 7.29 5.34
CA ARG A 52 -10.98 8.44 6.11
C ARG A 52 -9.92 9.24 5.36
N VAL A 53 -9.26 8.63 4.38
CA VAL A 53 -8.34 9.30 3.46
C VAL A 53 -8.64 8.90 2.02
N PRO A 54 -8.32 9.76 1.03
CA PRO A 54 -8.50 9.44 -0.38
C PRO A 54 -7.68 8.20 -0.80
N PRO A 55 -8.20 7.33 -1.68
CA PRO A 55 -7.47 6.16 -2.18
C PRO A 55 -6.07 6.46 -2.74
N GLU A 56 -5.90 7.61 -3.35
CA GLU A 56 -4.72 8.09 -4.07
C GLU A 56 -3.58 8.38 -3.08
N VAL A 57 -3.92 8.93 -1.91
CA VAL A 57 -2.98 9.12 -0.79
C VAL A 57 -2.46 7.77 -0.28
N ALA A 58 -3.35 6.78 -0.17
CA ALA A 58 -2.96 5.41 0.17
C ALA A 58 -2.08 4.76 -0.90
N ARG A 59 -2.33 5.06 -2.18
CA ARG A 59 -1.53 4.57 -3.30
C ARG A 59 -0.10 5.07 -3.23
N GLU A 60 0.08 6.37 -3.00
CA GLU A 60 1.41 6.99 -2.88
C GLU A 60 2.18 6.45 -1.68
N ALA A 61 1.52 6.34 -0.52
CA ALA A 61 2.14 5.78 0.70
C ALA A 61 2.65 4.35 0.48
N PHE A 62 1.86 3.51 -0.19
CA PHE A 62 2.27 2.15 -0.54
C PHE A 62 3.46 2.14 -1.51
N LEU A 63 3.42 2.95 -2.57
CA LEU A 63 4.52 3.07 -3.53
C LEU A 63 5.83 3.51 -2.88
N GLN A 64 5.77 4.47 -1.94
CA GLN A 64 6.94 4.90 -1.20
C GLN A 64 7.53 3.78 -0.36
N ALA A 65 6.70 3.11 0.46
CA ALA A 65 7.15 2.01 1.30
C ALA A 65 7.83 0.89 0.50
N VAL A 66 7.29 0.59 -0.68
CA VAL A 66 7.84 -0.43 -1.58
C VAL A 66 9.13 0.02 -2.29
N ARG A 67 9.21 1.25 -2.81
CA ARG A 67 10.42 1.75 -3.51
C ARG A 67 11.66 1.68 -2.62
N LEU A 68 11.49 1.95 -1.34
CA LEU A 68 12.55 1.95 -0.34
C LEU A 68 12.95 0.53 0.12
N ALA A 69 12.12 -0.47 -0.16
CA ALA A 69 12.41 -1.88 0.08
C ALA A 69 13.38 -2.49 -0.94
N GLN A 70 13.40 -1.90 -2.14
CA GLN A 70 14.13 -2.39 -3.31
C GLN A 70 15.49 -1.71 -3.49
N SER A 71 15.79 -0.71 -2.66
CA SER A 71 17.06 0.04 -2.60
C SER A 71 17.97 -0.51 -1.52
#